data_AF-A0A9E6BCA8-F1
#
_entry.id   AF-A0A9E6BCA8-F1
#
_cell.length_a   1.000
_cell.length_b   1.000
_cell.length_c   1.000
_cell.angle_alpha   90.00
_cell.angle_beta   90.00
_cell.angle_gamma   90.00
#
_symmetry.space_group_name_H-M   'P 1'
#
loop_
_entity.id
_entity.type
_entity.pdbx_description
1 polymer ?
#
loop_
_entity_poly.entity_id
_entity_poly.type
_entity_poly.pdbx_seq_one_letter_code
_entity_poly.pdbx_strand_id
1 'polypeptide(L)'
;MKKISATLLALLLVACFAGNVLAAPSVVVEDPVIVTKTDENGVAYIGQLVDEQGEVTLIPADSGAVVLTPIDAADTAADPEIKEKLDDAYNEIAAAPDLTALDPDLGEPLKEAITVSGSDVPVDNLVVRELFDVTVSGVAADALAAGKSVVVTMDLGVAPDALVIIMTRCETKWEVVPQENIKNNGDGTVDVKFEKLCPVAFVTGTATVTPPVVDDPTPPADEKKGSAWPWVAGAAVAALGGGGAFFAAKNKKKKEQA
;
A
#
# COMPACT_ATOMS: atom_id res chain seq x y z
N MET A 1 43.39 14.77 49.47
CA MET A 1 41.92 14.76 49.27
C MET A 1 41.63 15.68 48.08
N LYS A 2 41.21 15.14 46.93
CA LYS A 2 39.83 15.27 46.39
C LYS A 2 39.42 16.76 46.34
N LYS A 3 39.19 17.45 45.21
CA LYS A 3 38.50 17.05 43.96
C LYS A 3 38.38 18.30 43.02
N ILE A 4 38.42 18.08 41.70
CA ILE A 4 37.52 18.63 40.64
C ILE A 4 37.58 20.15 40.38
N SER A 5 37.56 20.70 39.16
CA SER A 5 37.72 20.27 37.77
C SER A 5 37.83 21.57 36.98
N ALA A 6 38.85 21.70 36.15
CA ALA A 6 38.85 22.67 35.05
C ALA A 6 38.08 22.02 33.89
N THR A 7 37.00 22.65 33.42
CA THR A 7 36.38 22.23 32.15
C THR A 7 35.67 23.42 31.52
N LEU A 8 36.33 24.05 30.55
CA LEU A 8 35.68 24.94 29.60
C LEU A 8 36.47 24.91 28.28
N LEU A 9 36.26 23.87 27.47
CA LEU A 9 36.52 23.94 26.02
C LEU A 9 35.94 22.72 25.31
N ALA A 10 34.94 22.94 24.45
CA ALA A 10 34.78 22.31 23.13
C ALA A 10 33.43 22.72 22.54
N LEU A 11 33.45 23.78 21.73
CA LEU A 11 32.38 24.09 20.79
C LEU A 11 32.56 23.13 19.61
N LEU A 12 31.71 22.11 19.50
CA LEU A 12 31.64 21.23 18.32
C LEU A 12 30.38 21.59 17.54
N LEU A 13 30.60 22.26 16.41
CA LEU A 13 29.59 22.58 15.41
C LEU A 13 29.25 21.28 14.67
N VAL A 14 28.14 20.63 15.05
CA VAL A 14 27.57 19.53 14.26
C VAL A 14 26.65 20.14 13.22
N ALA A 15 27.06 20.09 11.95
CA ALA A 15 26.19 20.36 10.84
C ALA A 15 25.13 19.25 10.76
N CYS A 16 23.92 19.53 11.22
CA CYS A 16 22.77 18.67 10.96
C CYS A 16 22.47 18.71 9.46
N PHE A 17 22.69 17.59 8.78
CA PHE A 17 22.03 17.33 7.51
C PHE A 17 20.53 17.36 7.76
N ALA A 18 19.84 18.36 7.19
CA ALA A 18 18.39 18.34 7.07
C ALA A 18 18.02 17.28 6.02
N GLY A 19 17.93 16.02 6.46
CA GLY A 19 17.15 15.03 5.73
C GLY A 19 15.70 15.49 5.78
N ASN A 20 15.18 15.91 4.63
CA ASN A 20 13.74 16.06 4.44
C ASN A 20 13.14 14.66 4.55
N VAL A 21 12.80 14.23 5.77
CA VAL A 21 11.85 13.14 5.98
C VAL A 21 10.51 13.71 5.53
N LEU A 22 10.16 13.46 4.26
CA LEU A 22 8.78 13.57 3.82
C LEU A 22 7.99 12.58 4.69
N ALA A 23 7.26 13.11 5.67
CA ALA A 23 6.31 12.33 6.42
C ALA A 23 5.31 11.76 5.41
N ALA A 24 5.35 10.44 5.22
CA ALA A 24 4.26 9.74 4.56
C ALA A 24 2.97 10.05 5.33
N PRO A 25 1.84 10.33 4.67
CA PRO A 25 0.57 10.45 5.36
C PRO A 25 0.27 9.11 6.03
N SER A 26 0.38 9.05 7.35
CA SER A 26 0.11 7.85 8.14
C SER A 26 -1.39 7.60 8.16
N VAL A 27 -1.89 6.82 7.19
CA VAL A 27 -3.00 5.93 7.47
C VAL A 27 -2.40 4.83 8.34
N VAL A 28 -2.93 4.63 9.54
CA VAL A 28 -2.62 3.42 10.31
C VAL A 28 -3.16 2.27 9.48
N VAL A 29 -2.27 1.56 8.79
CA VAL A 29 -2.62 0.34 8.07
C VAL A 29 -2.64 -0.74 9.13
N GLU A 30 -3.83 -1.27 9.42
CA GLU A 30 -3.97 -2.46 10.26
C GLU A 30 -3.41 -3.66 9.49
N ASP A 31 -2.80 -4.61 10.20
CA ASP A 31 -2.27 -5.82 9.57
C ASP A 31 -3.39 -6.60 8.88
N PRO A 32 -3.10 -7.24 7.74
CA PRO A 32 -4.09 -8.03 7.03
C PRO A 32 -4.64 -9.15 7.93
N VAL A 33 -5.96 -9.32 7.94
CA VAL A 33 -6.63 -10.36 8.74
C VAL A 33 -7.58 -11.21 7.89
N ILE A 34 -7.69 -12.50 8.21
CA ILE A 34 -8.68 -13.37 7.59
C ILE A 34 -10.08 -13.02 8.10
N VAL A 35 -11.01 -12.82 7.16
CA VAL A 35 -12.40 -12.48 7.47
C VAL A 35 -13.23 -13.75 7.55
N THR A 36 -13.97 -13.90 8.65
CA THR A 36 -15.02 -14.91 8.75
C THR A 36 -16.27 -14.43 8.04
N LYS A 37 -16.73 -15.18 7.04
CA LYS A 37 -18.00 -14.97 6.34
C LYS A 37 -19.06 -15.95 6.83
N THR A 38 -20.32 -15.67 6.52
CA THR A 38 -21.46 -16.56 6.80
C THR A 38 -22.23 -16.79 5.51
N ASP A 39 -22.54 -18.04 5.20
CA ASP A 39 -23.33 -18.39 4.00
C ASP A 39 -24.85 -18.14 4.22
N GLU A 40 -25.64 -18.38 3.18
CA GLU A 40 -27.11 -18.23 3.22
C GLU A 40 -27.80 -19.13 4.26
N ASN A 41 -27.13 -20.20 4.69
CA ASN A 41 -27.62 -21.18 5.67
C ASN A 41 -27.18 -20.86 7.10
N GLY A 42 -26.40 -19.78 7.31
CA GLY A 42 -25.88 -19.40 8.62
C GLY A 42 -24.58 -20.12 9.02
N VAL A 43 -23.90 -20.79 8.08
CA VAL A 43 -22.63 -21.49 8.31
C VAL A 43 -21.47 -20.51 8.17
N ALA A 44 -20.68 -20.39 9.23
CA ALA A 44 -19.48 -19.54 9.25
C ALA A 44 -18.28 -20.24 8.56
N TYR A 45 -17.57 -19.51 7.70
CA TYR A 45 -16.42 -20.02 6.95
C TYR A 45 -15.32 -18.95 6.82
N ILE A 46 -14.07 -19.38 6.65
CA ILE A 46 -12.87 -18.52 6.53
C ILE A 46 -12.17 -18.61 5.17
N GLY A 47 -12.67 -19.50 4.31
CA GLY A 47 -12.15 -19.68 2.96
C GLY A 47 -13.02 -20.65 2.18
N GLN A 48 -12.68 -20.84 0.92
CA GLN A 48 -13.42 -21.70 0.01
C GLN A 48 -12.43 -22.52 -0.83
N LEU A 49 -12.70 -23.81 -0.98
CA LEU A 49 -12.03 -24.66 -1.96
C LEU A 49 -12.81 -24.62 -3.25
N VAL A 50 -12.11 -24.36 -4.35
CA VAL A 50 -12.68 -24.34 -5.70
C VAL A 50 -11.97 -25.42 -6.50
N ASP A 51 -12.73 -26.39 -7.00
CA ASP A 51 -12.20 -27.45 -7.86
C ASP A 51 -12.07 -27.02 -9.33
N GLU A 52 -11.60 -27.94 -10.18
CA GLU A 52 -11.39 -27.71 -11.61
C GLU A 52 -12.70 -27.37 -12.36
N GLN A 53 -13.85 -27.76 -11.81
CA GLN A 53 -15.17 -27.51 -12.38
C GLN A 53 -15.80 -26.21 -11.85
N GLY A 54 -15.15 -25.55 -10.88
CA GLY A 54 -15.65 -24.33 -10.23
C GLY A 54 -16.59 -24.60 -9.07
N GLU A 55 -16.74 -25.86 -8.63
CA GLU A 55 -17.58 -26.20 -7.48
C GLU A 55 -16.90 -25.75 -6.18
N VAL A 56 -17.72 -25.22 -5.27
CA VAL A 56 -17.26 -24.55 -4.06
C VAL A 56 -17.52 -25.41 -2.83
N THR A 57 -16.48 -25.67 -2.04
CA THR A 57 -16.59 -26.26 -0.70
C THR A 57 -16.09 -25.27 0.36
N LEU A 58 -16.91 -24.97 1.37
CA LEU A 58 -16.55 -24.01 2.41
C LEU A 58 -15.54 -24.60 3.40
N ILE A 59 -14.55 -23.78 3.80
CA ILE A 59 -13.61 -24.10 4.87
C ILE A 59 -14.19 -23.55 6.19
N PRO A 60 -14.56 -24.40 7.16
CA PRO A 60 -15.21 -23.95 8.41
C PRO A 60 -14.36 -22.96 9.20
N ALA A 61 -15.00 -21.95 9.79
CA ALA A 61 -14.29 -20.87 10.49
C ALA A 61 -13.52 -21.33 11.73
N ASP A 62 -13.98 -22.39 12.40
CA ASP A 62 -13.38 -22.97 13.60
C ASP A 62 -12.30 -24.02 13.29
N SER A 63 -12.00 -24.27 12.02
CA SER A 63 -11.05 -25.31 11.60
C SER A 63 -9.59 -24.99 11.94
N GLY A 64 -9.24 -23.70 12.05
CA GLY A 64 -7.83 -23.27 12.07
C GLY A 64 -7.06 -23.64 10.81
N ALA A 65 -7.76 -23.99 9.71
CA ALA A 65 -7.16 -24.53 8.51
C ALA A 65 -6.56 -23.47 7.59
N VAL A 66 -6.80 -22.18 7.85
CA VAL A 66 -6.20 -21.04 7.13
C VAL A 66 -5.61 -20.11 8.17
N VAL A 67 -4.31 -19.80 8.05
CA VAL A 67 -3.62 -18.89 8.96
C VAL A 67 -2.86 -17.87 8.12
N LEU A 68 -3.08 -16.60 8.41
CA LEU A 68 -2.34 -15.49 7.84
C LEU A 68 -1.28 -15.03 8.84
N THR A 69 -0.03 -14.96 8.39
CA THR A 69 1.11 -14.50 9.18
C THR A 69 1.73 -13.26 8.54
N PRO A 70 1.47 -12.05 9.06
CA PRO A 70 2.14 -10.85 8.57
C PRO A 70 3.63 -10.85 8.90
N ILE A 71 4.42 -10.07 8.15
CA ILE A 71 5.88 -9.98 8.31
C ILE A 71 6.31 -9.61 9.74
N ASP A 72 5.55 -8.77 10.44
CA ASP A 72 5.86 -8.34 11.81
C ASP A 72 5.60 -9.44 12.86
N ALA A 73 4.78 -10.44 12.52
CA ALA A 73 4.49 -11.62 13.32
C ALA A 73 5.33 -12.84 12.91
N ALA A 74 6.18 -12.73 11.89
CA ALA A 74 6.96 -13.84 11.33
C ALA A 74 7.85 -14.55 12.37
N ASP A 75 8.39 -13.82 13.35
CA ASP A 75 9.19 -14.38 14.46
C ASP A 75 8.41 -15.33 15.37
N THR A 76 7.08 -15.24 15.35
CA THR A 76 6.16 -16.05 16.16
C THR A 76 5.42 -17.10 15.36
N ALA A 77 5.72 -17.22 14.05
CA ALA A 77 5.11 -18.20 13.17
C ALA A 77 5.34 -19.63 13.70
N ALA A 78 4.33 -20.49 13.55
CA ALA A 78 4.41 -21.88 14.01
C ALA A 78 5.43 -22.70 13.19
N ASP A 79 5.56 -22.40 11.89
CA ASP A 79 6.53 -22.99 10.99
C ASP A 79 7.72 -22.03 10.80
N PRO A 80 8.95 -22.42 11.17
CA PRO A 80 10.13 -21.57 11.00
C PRO A 80 10.41 -21.22 9.54
N GLU A 81 9.97 -22.02 8.56
CA GLU A 81 10.14 -21.70 7.14
C GLU A 81 9.36 -20.45 6.72
N ILE A 82 8.25 -20.13 7.40
CA ILE A 82 7.46 -18.92 7.11
C ILE A 82 8.31 -17.68 7.34
N LYS A 83 9.08 -17.65 8.44
CA LYS A 83 9.97 -16.54 8.74
C LYS A 83 11.03 -16.38 7.65
N GLU A 84 11.69 -17.46 7.27
CA GLU A 84 12.74 -17.42 6.25
C GLU A 84 12.18 -16.89 4.91
N LYS A 85 11.04 -17.42 4.47
CA LYS A 85 10.38 -17.01 3.22
C LYS A 85 9.96 -15.54 3.23
N LEU A 86 9.44 -15.05 4.36
CA LEU A 86 9.02 -13.66 4.53
C LEU A 86 10.21 -12.69 4.65
N ASP A 87 11.25 -13.06 5.40
CA ASP A 87 12.48 -12.27 5.51
C ASP A 87 13.16 -12.12 4.15
N ASP A 88 13.24 -13.20 3.38
CA ASP A 88 13.80 -13.17 2.02
C ASP A 88 12.98 -12.28 1.09
N ALA A 89 11.65 -12.42 1.09
CA ALA A 89 10.75 -11.59 0.30
C ALA A 89 10.91 -10.11 0.66
N TYR A 90 10.97 -9.79 1.95
CA TYR A 90 11.18 -8.44 2.44
C TYR A 90 12.53 -7.88 1.97
N ASN A 91 13.61 -8.66 2.08
CA ASN A 91 14.95 -8.22 1.69
C ASN A 91 15.05 -7.95 0.18
N GLU A 92 14.40 -8.76 -0.67
CA GLU A 92 14.32 -8.51 -2.11
C GLU A 92 13.55 -7.22 -2.42
N ILE A 93 12.38 -7.04 -1.82
CA ILE A 93 11.57 -5.81 -1.94
C ILE A 93 12.37 -4.57 -1.51
N ALA A 94 13.06 -4.65 -0.37
CA ALA A 94 13.84 -3.54 0.17
C ALA A 94 15.09 -3.20 -0.66
N ALA A 95 15.67 -4.19 -1.36
CA ALA A 95 16.85 -4.00 -2.18
C ALA A 95 16.53 -3.54 -3.62
N ALA A 96 15.31 -3.81 -4.10
CA ALA A 96 14.90 -3.45 -5.45
C ALA A 96 14.63 -1.93 -5.58
N PRO A 97 15.10 -1.27 -6.66
CA PRO A 97 14.79 0.14 -6.90
C PRO A 97 13.30 0.39 -7.21
N ASP A 98 12.62 -0.59 -7.79
CA ASP A 98 11.20 -0.59 -8.14
C ASP A 98 10.70 -2.03 -8.29
N LEU A 99 9.39 -2.24 -8.44
CA LEU A 99 8.81 -3.58 -8.53
C LEU A 99 9.24 -4.35 -9.78
N THR A 100 9.59 -3.68 -10.88
CA THR A 100 10.02 -4.36 -12.12
C THR A 100 11.45 -4.92 -12.01
N ALA A 101 12.21 -4.46 -11.02
CA ALA A 101 13.53 -4.99 -10.73
C ALA A 101 13.51 -6.25 -9.83
N LEU A 102 12.36 -6.61 -9.26
CA LEU A 102 12.22 -7.84 -8.45
C LEU A 102 12.33 -9.10 -9.30
N ASP A 103 11.74 -9.06 -10.50
CA ASP A 103 11.79 -10.15 -11.45
C ASP A 103 11.61 -9.59 -12.88
N PRO A 104 12.44 -9.99 -13.86
CA PRO A 104 12.39 -9.46 -15.22
C PRO A 104 11.04 -9.64 -15.92
N ASP A 105 10.21 -10.60 -15.49
CA ASP A 105 8.94 -10.91 -16.13
C ASP A 105 7.75 -10.11 -15.53
N LEU A 106 7.96 -9.25 -14.54
CA LEU A 106 6.87 -8.50 -13.88
C LEU A 106 6.34 -7.29 -14.67
N GLY A 107 7.13 -6.75 -15.60
CA GLY A 107 6.81 -5.47 -16.24
C GLY A 107 5.46 -5.46 -16.98
N GLU A 108 5.17 -6.49 -17.79
CA GLU A 108 3.89 -6.58 -18.51
C GLU A 108 2.71 -6.97 -17.60
N PRO A 109 2.83 -8.00 -16.72
CA PRO A 109 1.76 -8.33 -15.77
C PRO A 109 1.33 -7.17 -14.87
N LEU A 110 2.26 -6.31 -14.42
CA LEU A 110 1.91 -5.12 -13.62
C LEU A 110 1.10 -4.09 -14.43
N LYS A 111 1.49 -3.85 -15.70
CA LYS A 111 0.75 -2.95 -16.60
C LYS A 111 -0.64 -3.49 -16.92
N GLU A 112 -0.74 -4.80 -17.15
CA GLU A 112 -2.02 -5.47 -17.39
C GLU A 112 -2.92 -5.33 -16.16
N ALA A 113 -2.39 -5.57 -14.96
CA ALA A 113 -3.15 -5.43 -13.72
C ALA A 113 -3.70 -4.00 -13.51
N ILE A 114 -2.87 -2.98 -13.75
CA ILE A 114 -3.29 -1.56 -13.74
C ILE A 114 -4.42 -1.31 -14.75
N THR A 115 -4.25 -1.81 -15.98
CA THR A 115 -5.19 -1.59 -17.09
C THR A 115 -6.54 -2.25 -16.82
N VAL A 116 -6.55 -3.51 -16.38
CA VAL A 116 -7.77 -4.27 -16.05
C VAL A 116 -8.52 -3.62 -14.88
N SER A 117 -7.79 -3.07 -13.91
CA SER A 117 -8.37 -2.33 -12.78
C SER A 117 -8.92 -0.95 -13.17
N GLY A 118 -8.69 -0.48 -14.41
CA GLY A 118 -9.08 0.86 -14.86
C GLY A 118 -8.34 2.00 -14.14
N SER A 119 -7.15 1.71 -13.61
CA SER A 119 -6.33 2.68 -12.88
C SER A 119 -5.36 3.40 -13.83
N ASP A 120 -5.09 4.68 -13.56
CA ASP A 120 -4.09 5.49 -14.28
C ASP A 120 -2.75 5.57 -13.52
N VAL A 121 -2.59 4.81 -12.44
CA VAL A 121 -1.35 4.77 -11.66
C VAL A 121 -0.23 4.15 -12.52
N PRO A 122 0.90 4.85 -12.76
CA PRO A 122 2.02 4.26 -13.48
C PRO A 122 2.74 3.23 -12.62
N VAL A 123 3.37 2.24 -13.26
CA VAL A 123 4.10 1.15 -12.60
C VAL A 123 5.12 1.66 -11.58
N ASP A 124 5.84 2.74 -11.89
CA ASP A 124 6.87 3.34 -11.03
C ASP A 124 6.31 3.90 -9.71
N ASN A 125 4.99 4.08 -9.59
CA ASN A 125 4.33 4.57 -8.38
C ASN A 125 3.66 3.46 -7.57
N LEU A 126 3.82 2.21 -7.98
CA LEU A 126 3.38 1.06 -7.20
C LEU A 126 4.31 0.84 -6.02
N VAL A 127 3.71 0.53 -4.88
CA VAL A 127 4.43 0.22 -3.63
C VAL A 127 3.83 -1.02 -2.99
N VAL A 128 4.68 -1.85 -2.39
CA VAL A 128 4.22 -2.91 -1.48
C VAL A 128 3.75 -2.25 -0.20
N ARG A 129 2.46 -2.40 0.13
CA ARG A 129 1.88 -1.88 1.37
C ARG A 129 1.97 -2.89 2.49
N GLU A 130 1.73 -4.17 2.19
CA GLU A 130 1.76 -5.27 3.17
C GLU A 130 2.47 -6.48 2.58
N LEU A 131 3.15 -7.24 3.44
CA LEU A 131 3.81 -8.51 3.13
C LEU A 131 3.42 -9.53 4.21
N PHE A 132 2.89 -10.67 3.79
CA PHE A 132 2.39 -11.70 4.68
C PHE A 132 2.43 -13.07 4.02
N ASP A 133 2.34 -14.13 4.81
CA ASP A 133 2.21 -15.50 4.32
C ASP A 133 0.80 -16.02 4.63
N VAL A 134 0.25 -16.82 3.73
CA VAL A 134 -1.01 -17.54 3.93
C VAL A 134 -0.69 -19.03 3.94
N THR A 135 -0.88 -19.67 5.09
CA THR A 135 -0.76 -21.12 5.21
C THR A 135 -2.12 -21.76 5.26
N VAL A 136 -2.22 -22.95 4.67
CA VAL A 136 -3.39 -23.82 4.85
C VAL A 136 -2.99 -25.20 5.33
N SER A 137 -3.90 -25.87 6.03
CA SER A 137 -3.68 -27.22 6.56
C SER A 137 -4.89 -28.13 6.33
N GLY A 138 -4.70 -29.43 6.59
CA GLY A 138 -5.74 -30.45 6.46
C GLY A 138 -6.30 -30.54 5.04
N VAL A 139 -7.63 -30.63 4.93
CA VAL A 139 -8.33 -30.82 3.64
C VAL A 139 -8.04 -29.73 2.62
N ALA A 140 -7.74 -28.51 3.07
CA ALA A 140 -7.40 -27.40 2.18
C ALA A 140 -6.00 -27.56 1.58
N ALA A 141 -5.03 -28.03 2.37
CA ALA A 141 -3.70 -28.34 1.89
C ALA A 141 -3.72 -29.52 0.91
N ASP A 142 -4.46 -30.58 1.24
CA ASP A 142 -4.64 -31.74 0.35
C ASP A 142 -5.27 -31.34 -0.99
N ALA A 143 -6.25 -30.42 -0.96
CA ALA A 143 -6.90 -29.90 -2.15
C ALA A 143 -5.94 -29.09 -3.04
N LEU A 144 -5.15 -28.17 -2.47
CA LEU A 144 -4.12 -27.44 -3.23
C LEU A 144 -3.08 -28.39 -3.85
N ALA A 145 -2.62 -29.39 -3.08
CA ALA A 145 -1.68 -30.40 -3.58
C ALA A 145 -2.27 -31.24 -4.74
N ALA A 146 -3.59 -31.37 -4.80
CA ALA A 146 -4.32 -32.01 -5.88
C ALA A 146 -4.63 -31.09 -7.08
N GLY A 147 -4.09 -29.85 -7.10
CA GLY A 147 -4.29 -28.89 -8.18
C GLY A 147 -5.59 -28.07 -8.09
N LYS A 148 -6.30 -28.14 -6.95
CA LYS A 148 -7.43 -27.24 -6.69
C LYS A 148 -6.92 -25.88 -6.21
N SER A 149 -7.84 -24.95 -6.02
CA SER A 149 -7.54 -23.60 -5.54
C SER A 149 -8.26 -23.28 -4.24
N VAL A 150 -7.71 -22.34 -3.48
CA VAL A 150 -8.30 -21.80 -2.25
C VAL A 150 -8.61 -20.33 -2.46
N VAL A 151 -9.85 -19.93 -2.22
CA VAL A 151 -10.23 -18.52 -2.10
C VAL A 151 -10.16 -18.12 -0.63
N VAL A 152 -9.44 -17.05 -0.35
CA VAL A 152 -9.29 -16.46 0.98
C VAL A 152 -9.81 -15.04 0.95
N THR A 153 -10.64 -14.66 1.93
CA THR A 153 -11.04 -13.26 2.13
C THR A 153 -10.16 -12.63 3.19
N MET A 154 -9.51 -11.52 2.82
CA MET A 154 -8.65 -10.75 3.70
C MET A 154 -9.24 -9.35 3.87
N ASP A 155 -9.26 -8.83 5.09
CA ASP A 155 -9.47 -7.41 5.32
C ASP A 155 -8.14 -6.71 5.07
N LEU A 156 -8.12 -5.88 4.03
CA LEU A 156 -6.97 -5.08 3.64
C LEU A 156 -7.27 -3.58 3.83
N GLY A 157 -8.43 -3.21 4.38
CA GLY A 157 -8.83 -1.80 4.49
C GLY A 157 -8.79 -1.01 3.17
N VAL A 158 -9.01 -1.66 2.03
CA VAL A 158 -8.95 -1.01 0.70
C VAL A 158 -10.25 -0.28 0.37
N ALA A 159 -10.16 0.88 -0.30
CA ALA A 159 -11.34 1.58 -0.79
C ALA A 159 -12.00 0.82 -1.96
N PRO A 160 -13.30 1.03 -2.24
CA PRO A 160 -14.02 0.27 -3.26
C PRO A 160 -13.43 0.32 -4.67
N ASP A 161 -12.88 1.49 -5.05
CA ASP A 161 -12.28 1.72 -6.37
C ASP A 161 -10.74 1.75 -6.30
N ALA A 162 -10.15 1.25 -5.21
CA ALA A 162 -8.70 1.19 -5.07
C ALA A 162 -8.10 0.16 -6.03
N LEU A 163 -6.93 0.49 -6.59
CA LEU A 163 -6.08 -0.48 -7.28
C LEU A 163 -5.62 -1.55 -6.29
N VAL A 164 -5.92 -2.82 -6.59
CA VAL A 164 -5.52 -3.98 -5.78
C VAL A 164 -4.67 -4.89 -6.66
N ILE A 165 -3.38 -4.93 -6.39
CA ILE A 165 -2.46 -5.88 -7.02
C ILE A 165 -1.96 -6.83 -5.94
N ILE A 166 -2.04 -8.12 -6.20
CA ILE A 166 -1.47 -9.15 -5.34
C ILE A 166 -0.32 -9.79 -6.09
N MET A 167 0.84 -9.86 -5.44
CA MET A 167 2.00 -10.58 -5.95
C MET A 167 2.33 -11.73 -5.02
N THR A 168 2.86 -12.82 -5.58
CA THR A 168 3.34 -13.98 -4.82
C THR A 168 4.80 -14.25 -5.13
N ARG A 169 5.60 -14.54 -4.11
CA ARG A 169 6.99 -14.97 -4.25
C ARG A 169 7.11 -16.48 -4.07
N CYS A 170 6.90 -17.23 -5.14
CA CYS A 170 7.07 -18.68 -5.10
C CYS A 170 8.51 -19.06 -5.43
N GLU A 171 9.14 -19.83 -4.54
CA GLU A 171 10.58 -20.13 -4.61
C GLU A 171 11.42 -18.84 -4.59
N THR A 172 11.96 -18.42 -5.74
CA THR A 172 12.72 -17.18 -5.90
C THR A 172 12.15 -16.28 -7.00
N LYS A 173 10.90 -16.53 -7.41
CA LYS A 173 10.24 -15.86 -8.52
C LYS A 173 9.06 -15.05 -8.02
N TRP A 174 8.98 -13.80 -8.47
CA TRP A 174 7.81 -12.96 -8.22
C TRP A 174 6.84 -13.05 -9.39
N GLU A 175 5.57 -13.26 -9.07
CA GLU A 175 4.49 -13.34 -10.06
C GLU A 175 3.31 -12.49 -9.60
N VAL A 176 2.62 -11.87 -10.55
CA VAL A 176 1.35 -11.15 -10.30
C VAL A 176 0.22 -12.17 -10.33
N VAL A 177 -0.62 -12.18 -9.29
CA VAL A 177 -1.85 -12.97 -9.29
C VAL A 177 -2.80 -12.38 -10.35
N PRO A 178 -3.35 -13.19 -11.27
CA PRO A 178 -4.26 -12.72 -12.31
C PRO A 178 -5.43 -11.93 -11.72
N GLN A 179 -5.82 -10.85 -12.39
CA GLN A 179 -6.85 -9.94 -11.85
C GLN A 179 -8.23 -10.59 -11.76
N GLU A 180 -8.54 -11.58 -12.60
CA GLU A 180 -9.76 -12.37 -12.52
C GLU A 180 -9.84 -13.24 -11.24
N ASN A 181 -8.71 -13.47 -10.58
CA ASN A 181 -8.62 -14.21 -9.31
C ASN A 181 -8.70 -13.28 -8.09
N ILE A 182 -8.85 -11.97 -8.30
CA ILE A 182 -8.90 -10.96 -7.25
C ILE A 182 -10.24 -10.23 -7.34
N LYS A 183 -10.93 -10.12 -6.21
CA LYS A 183 -12.16 -9.34 -6.12
C LYS A 183 -12.11 -8.41 -4.92
N ASN A 184 -12.07 -7.11 -5.20
CA ASN A 184 -12.35 -6.09 -4.20
C ASN A 184 -13.86 -6.10 -3.90
N ASN A 185 -14.23 -6.36 -2.64
CA ASN A 185 -15.64 -6.47 -2.25
C ASN A 185 -16.29 -5.11 -1.99
N GLY A 186 -15.52 -4.02 -1.97
CA GLY A 186 -16.04 -2.67 -1.74
C GLY A 186 -16.29 -2.31 -0.28
N ASP A 187 -15.91 -3.17 0.66
CA ASP A 187 -16.13 -3.01 2.10
C ASP A 187 -14.82 -2.99 2.91
N GLY A 188 -13.67 -2.88 2.24
CA GLY A 188 -12.34 -3.03 2.83
C GLY A 188 -11.71 -4.40 2.56
N THR A 189 -12.53 -5.40 2.23
CA THR A 189 -12.07 -6.78 2.06
C THR A 189 -11.80 -7.15 0.60
N VAL A 190 -10.87 -8.09 0.41
CA VAL A 190 -10.49 -8.63 -0.89
C VAL A 190 -10.57 -10.16 -0.84
N ASP A 191 -11.27 -10.75 -1.82
CA ASP A 191 -11.22 -12.19 -2.08
C ASP A 191 -10.09 -12.47 -3.06
N VAL A 192 -9.18 -13.39 -2.70
CA VAL A 192 -8.07 -13.80 -3.57
C VAL A 192 -8.10 -15.31 -3.75
N LYS A 193 -8.12 -15.77 -4.99
CA LYS A 193 -8.02 -17.18 -5.37
C LYS A 193 -6.55 -17.56 -5.58
N PHE A 194 -6.05 -18.43 -4.72
CA PHE A 194 -4.70 -18.97 -4.76
C PHE A 194 -4.70 -20.39 -5.31
N GLU A 195 -3.86 -20.63 -6.32
CA GLU A 195 -3.54 -21.98 -6.82
C GLU A 195 -2.28 -22.56 -6.15
N LYS A 196 -1.47 -21.68 -5.57
CA LYS A 196 -0.28 -21.98 -4.78
C LYS A 196 -0.19 -20.95 -3.66
N LEU A 197 0.36 -21.36 -2.53
CA LEU A 197 0.57 -20.50 -1.37
C LEU A 197 2.05 -20.26 -1.18
N CYS A 198 2.41 -18.98 -1.22
CA CYS A 198 3.75 -18.42 -1.13
C CYS A 198 3.63 -17.06 -0.43
N PRO A 199 4.72 -16.44 0.04
CA PRO A 199 4.69 -15.07 0.53
C PRO A 199 3.94 -14.15 -0.43
N VAL A 200 3.00 -13.40 0.12
CA VAL A 200 2.06 -12.53 -0.58
C VAL A 200 2.43 -11.08 -0.29
N ALA A 201 2.64 -10.31 -1.35
CA ALA A 201 2.77 -8.86 -1.28
C ALA A 201 1.49 -8.20 -1.81
N PHE A 202 0.84 -7.40 -0.97
CA PHE A 202 -0.23 -6.53 -1.41
C PHE A 202 0.36 -5.20 -1.90
N VAL A 203 0.06 -4.85 -3.14
CA VAL A 203 0.60 -3.71 -3.86
C VAL A 203 -0.51 -2.73 -4.19
N THR A 204 -0.24 -1.45 -3.89
CA THR A 204 -1.13 -0.33 -4.18
C THR A 204 -0.38 0.75 -4.95
N GLY A 205 -1.13 1.62 -5.63
CA GLY A 205 -0.59 2.88 -6.12
C GLY A 205 -0.40 3.88 -4.98
N THR A 206 0.68 4.65 -5.03
CA THR A 206 0.74 5.95 -4.36
C THR A 206 0.08 6.99 -5.25
N ALA A 207 -0.80 7.82 -4.69
CA ALA A 207 -1.35 8.94 -5.45
C ALA A 207 -0.20 9.87 -5.85
N THR A 208 -0.02 10.11 -7.14
CA THR A 208 0.75 11.27 -7.56
C THR A 208 -0.02 12.50 -7.14
N VAL A 209 0.52 13.24 -6.19
CA VAL A 209 0.25 14.68 -6.18
C VAL A 209 0.88 15.23 -7.45
N THR A 210 0.13 15.20 -8.55
CA THR A 210 0.37 16.16 -9.62
C THR A 210 0.24 17.51 -8.92
N PRO A 211 1.31 18.29 -8.77
CA PRO A 211 1.17 19.62 -8.20
C PRO A 211 0.08 20.31 -9.01
N PRO A 212 -0.88 21.00 -8.37
CA PRO A 212 -1.87 21.74 -9.14
C PRO A 212 -1.09 22.56 -10.15
N VAL A 213 -1.47 22.45 -11.43
CA VAL A 213 -1.02 23.41 -12.42
C VAL A 213 -1.45 24.74 -11.84
N VAL A 214 -0.49 25.48 -11.31
CA VAL A 214 -0.71 26.87 -10.98
C VAL A 214 -0.89 27.47 -12.36
N ASP A 215 -2.14 27.70 -12.75
CA ASP A 215 -2.43 28.59 -13.86
C ASP A 215 -1.70 29.88 -13.52
N ASP A 216 -0.53 30.07 -14.14
CA ASP A 216 0.24 31.29 -14.01
C ASP A 216 -0.75 32.38 -14.41
N PRO A 217 -1.12 33.31 -13.51
CA PRO A 217 -2.16 34.27 -13.81
C PRO A 217 -1.66 35.07 -15.00
N THR A 218 -2.23 34.81 -16.17
CA THR A 218 -1.87 35.51 -17.39
C THR A 218 -2.18 36.98 -17.10
N PRO A 219 -1.17 37.86 -17.03
CA PRO A 219 -1.44 39.25 -16.71
C PRO A 219 -2.30 39.82 -17.85
N PRO A 220 -3.34 40.62 -17.55
CA PRO A 220 -4.18 41.18 -18.59
C PRO A 220 -3.31 42.03 -19.53
N ALA A 221 -3.44 41.76 -20.82
CA ALA A 221 -2.68 42.42 -21.87
C ALA A 221 -3.04 43.91 -22.00
N ASP A 222 -1.96 44.70 -22.14
CA ASP A 222 -1.86 46.05 -22.75
C ASP A 222 -2.45 47.25 -21.97
N GLU A 223 -1.77 48.41 -21.80
CA GLU A 223 -0.93 49.13 -22.77
C GLU A 223 0.24 49.97 -22.17
N LYS A 224 1.39 49.92 -22.86
CA LYS A 224 2.42 50.97 -23.16
C LYS A 224 3.17 51.61 -21.97
N LYS A 225 4.52 51.68 -21.93
CA LYS A 225 5.46 52.18 -22.96
C LYS A 225 6.92 52.01 -22.46
N GLY A 226 7.83 51.52 -23.31
CA GLY A 226 9.25 51.94 -23.28
C GLY A 226 10.33 51.00 -22.72
N SER A 227 11.09 50.43 -23.66
CA SER A 227 12.56 50.18 -23.66
C SER A 227 13.22 49.10 -22.77
N ALA A 228 13.83 48.15 -23.50
CA ALA A 228 15.21 47.64 -23.40
C ALA A 228 15.60 46.53 -22.39
N TRP A 229 15.75 45.32 -22.96
CA TRP A 229 16.77 44.27 -22.72
C TRP A 229 16.67 43.33 -21.48
N PRO A 230 17.20 42.09 -21.58
CA PRO A 230 16.75 40.93 -20.80
C PRO A 230 17.68 40.63 -19.61
N TRP A 231 17.13 40.43 -18.41
CA TRP A 231 17.92 40.00 -17.25
C TRP A 231 17.44 38.63 -16.76
N VAL A 232 18.40 37.72 -16.72
CA VAL A 232 18.36 36.44 -16.02
C VAL A 232 18.49 36.68 -14.51
N ALA A 233 17.96 35.71 -13.75
CA ALA A 233 18.27 35.37 -12.36
C ALA A 233 17.36 35.95 -11.27
N GLY A 234 16.99 35.06 -10.34
CA GLY A 234 16.60 35.48 -9.00
C GLY A 234 15.76 34.47 -8.26
N ALA A 235 16.40 33.46 -7.67
CA ALA A 235 15.84 32.70 -6.58
C ALA A 235 15.31 33.63 -5.47
N ALA A 236 14.18 33.27 -4.86
CA ALA A 236 13.76 33.86 -3.59
C ALA A 236 13.14 32.78 -2.70
N VAL A 237 14.01 32.19 -1.88
CA VAL A 237 13.62 31.61 -0.59
C VAL A 237 13.21 32.77 0.31
N ALA A 238 12.00 32.75 0.85
CA ALA A 238 11.61 33.53 2.01
C ALA A 238 10.81 32.65 2.95
N ALA A 239 11.42 32.38 4.10
CA ALA A 239 10.86 31.61 5.19
C ALA A 239 9.93 32.48 6.07
N LEU A 240 9.17 31.76 6.88
CA LEU A 240 8.54 32.15 8.15
C LEU A 240 7.19 32.85 8.09
N GLY A 241 6.27 32.30 8.88
CA GLY A 241 5.16 33.06 9.44
C GLY A 241 4.00 32.21 9.89
N GLY A 242 4.11 31.61 11.08
CA GLY A 242 2.94 31.08 11.78
C GLY A 242 1.90 32.17 12.03
N GLY A 243 0.64 31.76 12.12
CA GLY A 243 -0.47 32.63 12.45
C GLY A 243 -1.78 31.88 12.42
N GLY A 244 -2.18 31.30 13.55
CA GLY A 244 -3.58 30.96 13.76
C GLY A 244 -4.42 32.23 13.82
N ALA A 245 -5.63 32.18 13.29
CA ALA A 245 -6.82 32.83 13.83
C ALA A 245 -8.05 32.50 12.98
N PHE A 246 -9.06 31.92 13.64
CA PHE A 246 -10.46 32.34 13.62
C PHE A 246 -10.90 33.30 12.49
N PHE A 247 -11.99 32.96 11.79
CA PHE A 247 -13.20 33.79 11.84
C PHE A 247 -14.46 33.00 11.53
N ALA A 248 -15.46 33.27 12.37
CA ALA A 248 -16.79 32.72 12.36
C ALA A 248 -17.73 33.39 11.35
N ALA A 249 -18.81 32.67 11.06
CA ALA A 249 -20.11 33.07 10.53
C ALA A 249 -20.46 34.56 10.52
N LYS A 250 -20.90 35.05 9.34
CA LYS A 250 -22.21 35.69 9.14
C LYS A 250 -22.39 36.04 7.66
N ASN A 251 -23.50 35.59 7.06
CA ASN A 251 -24.37 36.58 6.44
C ASN A 251 -25.83 36.11 6.42
N LYS A 252 -26.64 36.82 7.20
CA LYS A 252 -28.10 36.87 7.08
C LYS A 252 -28.43 37.58 5.76
N LYS A 253 -29.30 37.02 4.93
CA LYS A 253 -30.31 37.81 4.24
C LYS A 253 -31.68 37.18 4.41
N LYS A 254 -32.47 37.90 5.21
CA LYS A 254 -33.91 37.79 5.39
C LYS A 254 -34.58 38.22 4.07
N LYS A 255 -35.50 37.43 3.54
CA LYS A 255 -36.66 37.93 2.80
C LYS A 255 -37.87 37.08 3.19
N GLU A 256 -38.83 37.79 3.75
CA GLU A 256 -40.16 37.35 4.15
C GLU A 256 -41.14 37.98 3.13
N GLN A 257 -42.35 37.44 3.07
CA GLN A 257 -43.51 37.77 2.19
C GLN A 257 -43.51 36.99 0.86
N ALA A 258 -44.52 36.17 0.55
CA ALA A 258 -45.91 36.12 1.00
C ALA A 258 -46.37 34.68 1.31
#